data_AF-A0A3M0GHE7-F1
#
_entry.id   AF-A0A3M0GHE7-F1
#
_cell.length_a   1.000
_cell.length_b   1.000
_cell.length_c   1.000
_cell.angle_alpha   90.00
_cell.angle_beta   90.00
_cell.angle_gamma   90.00
#
_symmetry.space_group_name_H-M   'P 1'
#
loop_
_entity.id
_entity.type
_entity.pdbx_description
1 polymer ?
#
loop_
_entity_poly.entity_id
_entity_poly.type
_entity_poly.pdbx_seq_one_letter_code
_entity_poly.pdbx_strand_id
1 'polypeptide(L)' 'MYSDAVIGARITTIFDDEHGLYGAKRIAASLKEDTAFTPVNHKKVARLMKSMGLQRLYQAPPMYHHGCVH' A
#
# COMPACT_ATOMS: atom_id res chain seq x y z
N MET A 1 -6.60 -1.86 16.96
CA MET A 1 -5.71 -1.14 16.03
C MET A 1 -5.18 -2.15 15.02
N TYR A 2 -5.41 -1.97 13.71
CA TYR A 2 -4.84 -2.86 12.70
C TYR A 2 -3.35 -2.57 12.50
N SER A 3 -2.54 -3.63 12.49
CA SER A 3 -1.11 -3.56 12.18
C SER A 3 -0.88 -3.07 10.75
N ASP A 4 0.27 -2.45 10.51
CA ASP A 4 0.72 -2.01 9.18
C ASP A 4 0.64 -3.13 8.13
N ALA A 5 0.98 -4.36 8.50
CA ALA A 5 0.84 -5.55 7.64
C ALA A 5 -0.59 -5.78 7.12
N VAL A 6 -1.61 -5.66 7.99
CA VAL A 6 -3.01 -5.90 7.59
C VAL A 6 -3.54 -4.78 6.69
N ILE A 7 -3.16 -3.54 7.01
CA ILE A 7 -3.51 -2.38 6.18
C ILE A 7 -2.78 -2.47 4.82
N GLY A 8 -1.53 -2.92 4.83
CA GLY A 8 -0.72 -3.11 3.63
C GLY A 8 -1.26 -4.20 2.70
N ALA A 9 -1.71 -5.32 3.26
CA ALA A 9 -2.38 -6.38 2.50
C ALA A 9 -3.65 -5.85 1.81
N ARG A 10 -4.49 -5.09 2.53
CA ARG A 10 -5.71 -4.49 1.96
C ARG A 10 -5.40 -3.46 0.87
N ILE A 11 -4.38 -2.62 1.06
CA ILE A 11 -3.87 -1.68 0.04
C ILE A 11 -3.45 -2.43 -1.23
N THR A 12 -2.75 -3.55 -1.07
CA THR A 12 -2.26 -4.37 -2.19
C THR A 12 -3.41 -4.99 -2.96
N THR A 13 -4.41 -5.53 -2.26
CA THR A 13 -5.62 -6.08 -2.90
C THR A 13 -6.36 -5.04 -3.71
N ILE A 14 -6.61 -3.85 -3.16
CA ILE A 14 -7.30 -2.75 -3.90
C ILE A 14 -6.44 -2.28 -5.07
N PHE A 15 -5.12 -2.24 -4.91
CA PHE A 15 -4.21 -1.86 -5.99
C PHE A 15 -4.21 -2.88 -7.13
N ASP A 16 -4.20 -4.18 -6.83
CA ASP A 16 -4.22 -5.27 -7.82
C ASP A 16 -5.56 -5.38 -8.55
N ASP A 17 -6.67 -5.27 -7.82
CA ASP A 17 -8.05 -5.28 -8.35
C ASP A 17 -8.27 -4.16 -9.39
N GLU A 18 -7.66 -2.98 -9.14
CA GLU A 18 -7.70 -1.81 -10.03
C GLU A 18 -6.51 -1.76 -11.02
N HIS A 19 -5.81 -2.87 -11.24
CA HIS A 19 -4.67 -2.98 -12.17
C HIS A 19 -3.53 -1.96 -11.91
N GLY A 20 -3.39 -1.50 -10.68
CA GLY A 20 -2.38 -0.52 -10.27
C GLY A 20 -2.60 0.89 -10.82
N LEU A 21 -3.81 1.19 -11.32
CA LEU A 21 -4.16 2.51 -11.81
C LEU A 21 -4.34 3.53 -10.68
N TYR A 22 -4.60 3.04 -9.45
CA TYR A 22 -4.90 3.87 -8.29
C TYR A 22 -3.65 4.29 -7.52
N GLY A 23 -3.48 5.62 -7.39
CA GLY A 23 -2.48 6.21 -6.49
C GLY A 23 -2.94 6.19 -5.02
N ALA A 24 -2.02 6.51 -4.11
CA ALA A 24 -2.24 6.52 -2.66
C ALA A 24 -3.51 7.29 -2.21
N LYS A 25 -3.88 8.34 -2.94
CA LYS A 25 -5.09 9.15 -2.68
C LYS A 25 -6.39 8.39 -2.96
N ARG A 26 -6.42 7.57 -4.03
CA ARG A 26 -7.58 6.76 -4.39
C ARG A 26 -7.71 5.54 -3.50
N ILE A 27 -6.60 4.87 -3.20
CA ILE A 27 -6.59 3.76 -2.24
C ILE A 27 -7.04 4.23 -0.85
N ALA A 28 -6.59 5.40 -0.39
CA ALA A 28 -7.06 5.96 0.87
C ALA A 28 -8.56 6.32 0.84
N ALA A 29 -9.11 6.71 -0.30
CA ALA A 29 -10.55 6.96 -0.44
C ALA A 29 -11.34 5.66 -0.32
N SER A 30 -10.93 4.60 -1.04
CA SER A 30 -11.56 3.28 -0.95
C SER A 30 -11.48 2.67 0.46
N LEU A 31 -10.37 2.90 1.18
CA LEU A 31 -10.23 2.51 2.59
C LEU A 31 -11.07 3.36 3.55
N LYS A 32 -11.38 4.61 3.19
CA LYS A 32 -12.18 5.51 4.04
C LYS A 32 -13.68 5.19 3.96
N GLU A 33 -14.13 4.62 2.84
CA GLU A 33 -15.49 4.10 2.72
C GLU A 33 -15.73 2.91 3.68
N ASP A 34 -14.68 2.14 3.96
CA ASP A 34 -14.70 1.03 4.91
C ASP A 34 -14.40 1.57 6.33
N THR A 35 -15.46 1.76 7.13
CA THR A 35 -15.37 2.40 8.46
C THR A 35 -14.40 1.65 9.40
N ALA A 36 -14.12 0.37 9.13
CA ALA A 36 -13.18 -0.46 9.89
C ALA A 36 -11.72 -0.01 9.79
N PHE A 37 -11.35 0.75 8.74
CA PHE A 37 -9.99 1.24 8.52
C PHE A 37 -9.81 2.71 8.90
N THR A 38 -10.81 3.36 9.46
CA THR A 38 -10.66 4.72 10.00
C THR A 38 -9.72 4.68 11.22
N PRO A 39 -8.56 5.39 11.26
CA PRO A 39 -8.16 6.59 10.52
C PRO A 39 -6.95 6.35 9.59
N VAL A 40 -7.06 5.46 8.60
CA VAL A 40 -6.04 5.29 7.57
C VAL A 40 -6.08 6.50 6.63
N ASN A 41 -5.16 7.45 6.86
CA ASN A 41 -4.99 8.61 6.00
C ASN A 41 -4.05 8.29 4.82
N HIS A 42 -4.13 9.04 3.73
CA HIS A 42 -3.28 8.90 2.54
C HIS A 42 -1.77 8.97 2.87
N LYS A 43 -1.36 9.64 3.96
CA LYS A 43 0.02 9.59 4.48
C LYS A 43 0.45 8.18 4.90
N LYS A 44 -0.42 7.45 5.60
CA LYS A 44 -0.15 6.08 6.04
C LYS A 44 -0.14 5.14 4.85
N VAL A 45 -1.08 5.30 3.92
CA VAL A 45 -1.11 4.57 2.65
C VAL A 45 0.19 4.81 1.86
N ALA A 46 0.63 6.05 1.72
CA ALA A 46 1.88 6.38 1.02
C ALA A 46 3.11 5.73 1.69
N ARG A 47 3.16 5.72 3.03
CA ARG A 47 4.22 5.04 3.79
C ARG A 47 4.22 3.52 3.56
N LEU A 48 3.04 2.91 3.59
CA LEU A 48 2.85 1.48 3.38
C LEU A 48 3.18 1.09 1.92
N MET A 49 2.69 1.85 0.94
CA MET A 49 3.05 1.68 -0.48
C MET A 49 4.56 1.84 -0.70
N LYS A 50 5.22 2.80 -0.02
CA LYS A 50 6.68 2.97 -0.06
C LYS A 50 7.40 1.76 0.52
N SER A 51 6.96 1.29 1.70
CA SER A 51 7.55 0.16 2.41
C SER A 51 7.36 -1.17 1.67
N MET A 52 6.27 -1.32 0.91
CA MET A 52 5.94 -2.52 0.14
C MET A 52 6.40 -2.45 -1.33
N GLY A 53 6.97 -1.33 -1.78
CA GLY A 53 7.39 -1.17 -3.17
C GLY A 53 6.26 -0.97 -4.19
N LEU A 54 5.02 -0.71 -3.75
CA LEU A 54 3.85 -0.43 -4.59
C LEU A 54 3.86 1.01 -5.13
N GLN A 55 4.99 1.46 -5.68
CA GLN A 55 5.08 2.73 -6.42
C GLN A 55 4.93 2.39 -7.90
N ARG A 56 3.95 3.01 -8.59
CA ARG A 56 3.87 3.00 -10.06
C ARG A 56 5.27 3.33 -10.59
N LEU A 57 5.91 2.32 -11.19
CA LEU A 57 7.24 2.45 -11.74
C LEU A 57 7.20 3.42 -12.91
N TYR A 58 7.70 4.62 -12.68
CA TYR A 58 8.58 5.25 -13.65
C TYR A 58 10.02 5.35 -13.13
N GLN A 59 10.47 4.33 -12.36
CA GLN A 59 11.89 3.98 -12.30
C GLN A 59 12.15 2.64 -11.58
N ALA A 60 12.72 1.71 -12.36
CA ALA A 60 13.49 0.52 -12.01
C ALA A 60 12.77 -0.79 -11.58
N PRO A 61 13.11 -1.94 -12.19
CA PRO A 61 12.52 -3.25 -11.89
C PRO A 61 12.81 -3.73 -10.46
N PRO A 62 12.02 -4.68 -9.94
CA PRO A 62 12.01 -5.05 -8.52
C PRO A 62 13.24 -5.87 -8.17
N MET A 63 14.18 -5.28 -7.43
CA MET A 63 15.13 -6.08 -6.66
C MET A 63 14.50 -6.41 -5.30
N TYR A 64 13.88 -7.58 -5.22
CA TYR A 64 13.80 -8.32 -3.97
C TYR A 64 15.25 -8.48 -3.44
N HIS A 65 15.60 -7.74 -2.41
CA HIS A 65 16.76 -8.03 -1.58
C HIS A 65 16.28 -8.22 -0.14
N HIS A 66 15.82 -9.43 0.17
CA HIS A 66 15.71 -9.91 1.53
C HIS A 66 17.14 -10.19 2.04
N GLY A 67 17.87 -9.12 2.36
CA GLY A 67 19.18 -9.19 3.00
C GLY A 67 19.07 -8.91 4.49
N CYS A 68 19.04 -9.97 5.29
CA CYS A 68 19.41 -10.09 6.71
C CYS A 68 19.19 -11.57 7.08
N VAL A 69 20.06 -12.37 7.70
CA VAL A 69 21.37 -12.27 8.36
C VAL A 69 21.90 -13.73 8.45
N HIS A 70 23.18 -13.99 8.20
CA HIS A 70 23.96 -14.98 8.96
C HIS A 70 25.36 -14.42 9.18
#